data_AF-A0A5N4CBF6-F1
#
_entry.id   AF-A0A5N4CBF6-F1
#
_cell.length_a   1.000
_cell.length_b   1.000
_cell.length_c   1.000
_cell.angle_alpha   90.00
_cell.angle_beta   90.00
_cell.angle_gamma   90.00
#
_symmetry.space_group_name_H-M   'P 1'
#
loop_
_entity.id
_entity.type
_entity.pdbx_description
1 polymer ?
#
loop_
_entity_poly.entity_id
_entity_poly.type
_entity_poly.pdbx_seq_one_letter_code
_entity_poly.pdbx_strand_id
1 'polypeptide(L)'
;MDLLTPPNNVTEFLLLGLTQNPHLQKILFIVFLLIFLFTLLASLLVGITVSLSPTLSAPVYFFLTYLSLIDTIYTSATTPKVIIDLLYQRKTISWGGCMTQLFVVHFLGGSEIIILVVMAYDRYVAICKPLHYTTIMRLWLCQLLVVVAWTGGILHATVQVLLTVDLPFCGPNVIDHFMCDFFSLLKLACSDTYKLGIVVAANSGGMCLLIFFHATHLLHSHPELPEIPWR
;
A
#
# COMPACT_ATOMS: atom_id res chain seq x y z
N MET A 1 -28.59 -4.00 -6.99
CA MET A 1 -27.82 -4.83 -6.03
C MET A 1 -26.76 -5.58 -6.84
N ASP A 2 -26.03 -4.88 -7.72
CA ASP A 2 -25.36 -5.51 -8.87
C ASP A 2 -23.94 -4.95 -9.10
N LEU A 3 -23.23 -4.58 -8.01
CA LEU A 3 -21.82 -4.19 -8.08
C LEU A 3 -20.86 -5.40 -7.97
N LEU A 4 -21.42 -6.63 -7.84
CA LEU A 4 -20.68 -7.86 -7.58
C LEU A 4 -20.79 -8.91 -8.70
N THR A 5 -21.52 -8.61 -9.78
CA THR A 5 -21.64 -9.51 -10.93
C THR A 5 -20.50 -9.27 -11.92
N PRO A 6 -19.66 -10.28 -12.22
CA PRO A 6 -18.54 -10.11 -13.13
C PRO A 6 -19.03 -9.79 -14.56
N PRO A 7 -18.32 -8.92 -15.31
CA PRO A 7 -18.75 -8.46 -16.63
C PRO A 7 -18.82 -9.57 -17.70
N ASN A 8 -18.20 -10.73 -17.43
CA ASN A 8 -18.26 -11.96 -18.22
C ASN A 8 -18.32 -13.16 -17.24
N ASN A 9 -18.75 -14.36 -17.66
CA ASN A 9 -19.00 -15.58 -16.86
C ASN A 9 -17.78 -16.18 -16.07
N VAL A 10 -16.81 -15.38 -15.64
CA VAL A 10 -15.62 -15.76 -14.86
C VAL A 10 -15.92 -15.60 -13.37
N THR A 11 -16.14 -16.72 -12.68
CA THR A 11 -16.43 -16.73 -11.23
C THR A 11 -15.19 -16.95 -10.37
N GLU A 12 -14.18 -17.60 -10.93
CA GLU A 12 -12.95 -18.01 -10.23
C GLU A 12 -11.72 -17.79 -11.10
N PHE A 13 -10.61 -17.40 -10.47
CA PHE A 13 -9.28 -17.34 -11.05
C PHE A 13 -8.37 -18.40 -10.42
N LEU A 14 -7.60 -19.08 -11.25
CA LEU A 14 -6.53 -20.01 -10.89
C LEU A 14 -5.21 -19.24 -10.79
N LEU A 15 -4.60 -19.23 -9.62
CA LEU A 15 -3.27 -18.67 -9.40
C LEU A 15 -2.25 -19.76 -9.70
N LEU A 16 -1.42 -19.61 -10.73
CA LEU A 16 -0.44 -20.65 -11.09
C LEU A 16 0.60 -20.82 -9.96
N GLY A 17 0.82 -19.77 -9.16
CA GLY A 17 1.82 -19.73 -8.09
C GLY A 17 3.26 -19.71 -8.62
N LEU A 18 4.25 -19.62 -7.72
CA LEU A 18 5.65 -19.41 -8.09
C LEU A 18 6.34 -20.58 -8.81
N THR A 19 5.87 -21.82 -8.61
CA THR A 19 6.45 -23.01 -9.23
C THR A 19 5.50 -24.20 -9.19
N GLN A 20 5.60 -25.07 -10.20
CA GLN A 20 4.91 -26.36 -10.26
C GLN A 20 5.75 -27.52 -9.69
N ASN A 21 7.03 -27.27 -9.34
CA ASN A 21 7.89 -28.31 -8.76
C ASN A 21 7.57 -28.49 -7.26
N PRO A 22 7.09 -29.67 -6.83
CA PRO A 22 6.67 -29.89 -5.45
C PRO A 22 7.82 -29.80 -4.42
N HIS A 23 9.07 -30.11 -4.82
CA HIS A 23 10.22 -29.90 -3.95
C HIS A 23 10.50 -28.41 -3.75
N LEU A 24 10.42 -27.61 -4.81
CA LEU A 24 10.63 -26.18 -4.72
C LEU A 24 9.48 -25.48 -3.97
N GLN A 25 8.23 -25.94 -4.12
CA GLN A 25 7.09 -25.44 -3.33
C GLN A 25 7.32 -25.60 -1.81
N LYS A 26 7.85 -26.74 -1.37
CA LYS A 26 8.20 -26.96 0.05
C LYS A 26 9.31 -26.03 0.54
N ILE A 27 10.35 -25.80 -0.28
CA ILE A 27 11.43 -24.87 0.05
C ILE A 27 10.86 -23.45 0.16
N LEU A 28 10.09 -23.01 -0.84
CA LEU A 28 9.46 -21.69 -0.84
C LEU A 28 8.52 -21.52 0.36
N PHE A 29 7.74 -22.54 0.71
CA PHE A 29 6.89 -22.50 1.90
C PHE A 29 7.69 -22.19 3.17
N ILE A 30 8.81 -22.89 3.40
CA ILE A 30 9.67 -22.66 4.57
C ILE A 30 10.23 -21.24 4.52
N VAL A 31 10.73 -20.80 3.36
CA VAL A 31 11.32 -19.45 3.19
C VAL A 31 10.28 -18.35 3.45
N PHE A 32 9.10 -18.42 2.82
CA PHE A 32 8.04 -17.42 3.03
C PHE A 32 7.50 -17.43 4.45
N LEU A 33 7.42 -18.60 5.10
CA LEU A 33 7.03 -18.69 6.50
C LEU A 33 8.03 -17.99 7.43
N LEU A 34 9.33 -18.19 7.21
CA LEU A 34 10.37 -17.51 7.98
C LEU A 34 10.36 -16.00 7.76
N ILE A 35 10.22 -15.56 6.50
CA ILE A 35 10.09 -14.13 6.16
C ILE A 35 8.86 -13.54 6.85
N PHE A 36 7.71 -14.22 6.77
CA PHE A 36 6.47 -13.79 7.41
C PHE A 36 6.63 -13.56 8.91
N LEU A 37 7.16 -14.56 9.63
CA LEU A 37 7.35 -14.47 11.07
C LEU A 37 8.36 -13.38 11.44
N PHE A 38 9.44 -13.26 10.68
CA PHE A 38 10.46 -12.24 10.91
C PHE A 38 9.92 -10.83 10.69
N THR A 39 9.24 -10.58 9.56
CA THR A 39 8.65 -9.28 9.24
C THR A 39 7.60 -8.89 10.26
N LEU A 40 6.69 -9.80 10.63
CA LEU A 40 5.70 -9.51 11.67
C LEU A 40 6.35 -9.18 13.01
N LEU A 41 7.32 -9.98 13.44
CA LEU A 41 8.02 -9.73 14.69
C LEU A 41 8.74 -8.39 14.68
N ALA A 42 9.43 -8.06 13.58
CA ALA A 42 10.14 -6.80 13.42
C ALA A 42 9.19 -5.60 13.47
N SER A 43 8.12 -5.60 12.67
CA SER A 43 7.14 -4.51 12.64
C SER A 43 6.47 -4.34 14.00
N LEU A 44 6.05 -5.43 14.66
CA LEU A 44 5.47 -5.37 16.01
C LEU A 44 6.45 -4.82 17.05
N LEU A 45 7.71 -5.26 17.02
CA LEU A 45 8.73 -4.79 17.94
C LEU A 45 9.00 -3.29 17.78
N VAL A 46 9.02 -2.78 16.54
CA VAL A 46 9.13 -1.34 16.26
C VAL A 46 7.95 -0.60 16.88
N GLY A 47 6.71 -1.06 16.63
CA GLY A 47 5.50 -0.42 17.14
C GLY A 47 5.44 -0.39 18.67
N ILE A 48 5.79 -1.51 19.32
CA ILE A 48 5.86 -1.64 20.78
C ILE A 48 6.94 -0.73 21.36
N THR A 49 8.15 -0.77 20.80
CA THR A 49 9.29 0.03 21.30
C THR A 49 8.98 1.52 21.24
N VAL A 50 8.40 1.98 20.13
CA VAL A 50 8.00 3.37 19.95
C VAL A 50 6.88 3.76 20.92
N SER A 51 5.87 2.90 21.09
CA SER A 51 4.72 3.21 21.96
C SER A 51 5.07 3.21 23.45
N LEU A 52 6.05 2.39 23.87
CA LEU A 52 6.46 2.28 25.27
C LEU A 52 7.58 3.24 25.69
N SER A 53 8.19 3.96 24.73
CA SER A 53 9.31 4.85 25.03
C SER A 53 8.85 6.29 25.21
N PRO A 54 8.73 6.79 26.45
CA PRO A 54 8.35 8.19 26.71
C PRO A 54 9.38 9.21 26.19
N THR A 55 10.61 8.76 25.93
CA THR A 55 11.70 9.59 25.36
C THR A 55 11.58 9.82 23.85
N LEU A 56 10.73 9.07 23.15
CA LEU A 56 10.55 9.12 21.69
C LEU A 56 9.42 10.11 21.29
N SER A 57 9.45 11.34 21.81
CA SER A 57 8.38 12.33 21.64
C SER A 57 8.36 13.08 20.29
N ALA A 58 9.15 12.63 19.32
CA ALA A 58 9.27 13.29 18.02
C ALA A 58 8.17 12.87 17.02
N PRO A 59 7.67 13.78 16.17
CA PRO A 59 6.72 13.49 15.09
C PRO A 59 7.04 12.26 14.23
N VAL A 60 8.32 12.01 13.94
CA VAL A 60 8.76 10.81 13.20
C VAL A 60 8.32 9.50 13.85
N TYR A 61 8.30 9.43 15.17
CA TYR A 61 7.90 8.23 15.91
C TYR A 61 6.39 8.00 15.86
N PHE A 62 5.60 9.07 15.83
CA PHE A 62 4.16 8.98 15.58
C PHE A 62 3.89 8.30 14.22
N PHE A 63 4.57 8.72 13.15
CA PHE A 63 4.41 8.10 11.83
C PHE A 63 4.92 6.66 11.78
N LEU A 64 6.02 6.34 12.48
CA LEU A 64 6.54 4.96 12.58
C LEU A 64 5.55 3.99 13.22
N THR A 65 4.74 4.43 14.20
CA THR A 65 3.70 3.58 14.79
C THR A 65 2.63 3.20 13.74
N TYR A 66 2.20 4.16 12.91
CA TYR A 66 1.24 3.87 11.84
C TYR A 66 1.85 3.04 10.72
N LEU A 67 3.12 3.26 10.38
CA LEU A 67 3.84 2.46 9.39
C LEU A 67 3.95 1.00 9.85
N SER A 68 4.37 0.78 11.09
CA SER A 68 4.41 -0.55 11.73
C SER A 68 3.05 -1.26 11.74
N LEU A 69 1.97 -0.52 12.00
CA LEU A 69 0.61 -1.05 11.93
C LEU A 69 0.25 -1.47 10.48
N ILE A 70 0.54 -0.62 9.49
CA ILE A 70 0.30 -0.92 8.07
C ILE A 70 1.09 -2.16 7.66
N ASP A 71 2.38 -2.25 7.97
CA ASP A 71 3.23 -3.40 7.63
C ASP A 71 2.69 -4.69 8.21
N THR A 72 2.24 -4.65 9.47
CA THR A 72 1.66 -5.80 10.18
C THR A 72 0.38 -6.26 9.50
N ILE A 73 -0.52 -5.33 9.17
CA ILE A 73 -1.79 -5.65 8.49
C ILE A 73 -1.53 -6.14 7.07
N TYR A 74 -0.66 -5.46 6.31
CA TYR A 74 -0.32 -5.79 4.93
C TYR A 74 0.29 -7.19 4.84
N THR A 75 1.28 -7.47 5.68
CA THR A 75 1.95 -8.76 5.76
C THR A 75 0.97 -9.87 6.14
N SER A 76 0.08 -9.61 7.11
CA SER A 76 -0.95 -10.56 7.55
C SER A 76 -2.07 -10.79 6.54
N ALA A 77 -2.40 -9.80 5.71
CA ALA A 77 -3.45 -9.93 4.70
C ALA A 77 -2.97 -10.67 3.44
N THR A 78 -1.70 -10.48 3.06
CA THR A 78 -1.15 -10.98 1.79
C THR A 78 -0.43 -12.31 1.95
N THR A 79 0.43 -12.43 2.97
CA THR A 79 1.41 -13.53 3.07
C THR A 79 0.80 -14.88 3.45
N PRO A 80 -0.17 -14.98 4.39
CA PRO A 80 -0.78 -16.26 4.73
C PRO A 80 -1.43 -16.94 3.54
N LYS A 81 -2.05 -16.17 2.65
CA LYS A 81 -2.65 -16.71 1.42
C LYS A 81 -1.59 -17.33 0.50
N VAL A 82 -0.46 -16.65 0.31
CA VAL A 82 0.67 -17.16 -0.48
C VAL A 82 1.24 -18.44 0.15
N ILE A 83 1.38 -18.48 1.47
CA ILE A 83 1.87 -19.65 2.21
C ILE A 83 0.91 -20.83 2.07
N ILE A 84 -0.40 -20.61 2.22
CA ILE A 84 -1.44 -21.64 2.04
C ILE A 84 -1.45 -22.14 0.59
N ASP A 85 -1.38 -21.24 -0.38
CA ASP A 85 -1.34 -21.57 -1.80
C ASP A 85 -0.06 -22.35 -2.18
N LEU A 86 1.01 -22.30 -1.39
CA LEU A 86 2.19 -23.17 -1.58
C LEU A 86 2.00 -24.60 -1.05
N LEU A 87 1.03 -24.82 -0.16
CA LEU A 87 0.71 -26.14 0.41
C LEU A 87 -0.37 -26.89 -0.38
N TYR A 88 -1.30 -26.18 -1.04
CA TYR A 88 -2.42 -26.78 -1.76
C TYR A 88 -2.17 -26.87 -3.28
N GLN A 89 -2.62 -27.96 -3.90
CA GLN A 89 -2.47 -28.18 -5.35
C GLN A 89 -3.45 -27.34 -6.21
N ARG A 90 -4.55 -26.85 -5.62
CA ARG A 90 -5.54 -26.03 -6.33
C ARG A 90 -5.62 -24.66 -5.67
N LYS A 91 -5.13 -23.64 -6.37
CA LYS A 91 -4.98 -22.27 -5.87
C LYS A 91 -6.01 -21.40 -6.58
N THR A 92 -7.23 -21.38 -6.07
CA THR A 92 -8.33 -20.64 -6.70
C THR A 92 -8.78 -19.49 -5.82
N ILE A 93 -8.97 -18.33 -6.43
CA ILE A 93 -9.53 -17.14 -5.80
C ILE A 93 -10.81 -16.75 -6.54
N SER A 94 -11.88 -16.49 -5.80
CA SER A 94 -13.11 -15.97 -6.41
C SER A 94 -12.89 -14.55 -6.94
N TRP A 95 -13.69 -14.13 -7.91
CA TRP A 95 -13.62 -12.75 -8.43
C TRP A 95 -13.74 -11.69 -7.32
N GLY A 96 -14.71 -11.85 -6.41
CA GLY A 96 -14.87 -10.96 -5.26
C GLY A 96 -13.70 -11.00 -4.28
N GLY A 97 -13.09 -12.18 -4.08
CA GLY A 97 -11.86 -12.33 -3.31
C GLY A 97 -10.66 -11.61 -3.97
N CYS A 98 -10.58 -11.64 -5.31
CA CYS A 98 -9.57 -10.93 -6.10
C CYS A 98 -9.72 -9.42 -5.94
N MET A 99 -10.94 -8.88 -6.09
CA MET A 99 -11.19 -7.44 -5.93
C MET A 99 -10.94 -6.96 -4.50
N THR A 100 -11.32 -7.76 -3.50
CA THR A 100 -11.03 -7.45 -2.09
C THR A 100 -9.53 -7.43 -1.83
N GLN A 101 -8.80 -8.42 -2.34
CA GLN A 101 -7.34 -8.50 -2.21
C GLN A 101 -6.65 -7.32 -2.91
N LEU A 102 -7.08 -6.98 -4.13
CA LEU A 102 -6.57 -5.84 -4.89
C LEU A 102 -6.77 -4.53 -4.11
N PHE A 103 -7.99 -4.31 -3.58
CA PHE A 103 -8.32 -3.15 -2.78
C PHE A 103 -7.43 -3.03 -1.55
N VAL A 104 -7.32 -4.09 -0.74
CA VAL A 104 -6.54 -4.08 0.50
C VAL A 104 -5.06 -3.82 0.24
N VAL A 105 -4.49 -4.48 -0.78
CA VAL A 105 -3.07 -4.29 -1.16
C VAL A 105 -2.81 -2.85 -1.58
N HIS A 106 -3.63 -2.28 -2.48
CA HIS A 106 -3.42 -0.92 -2.97
C HIS A 106 -3.73 0.14 -1.90
N PHE A 107 -4.69 -0.13 -1.02
CA PHE A 107 -5.03 0.78 0.08
C PHE A 107 -3.87 0.90 1.06
N LEU A 108 -3.37 -0.24 1.54
CA LEU A 108 -2.30 -0.28 2.52
C LEU A 108 -0.97 0.16 1.91
N GLY A 109 -0.60 -0.34 0.73
CA GLY A 109 0.64 0.07 0.04
C GLY A 109 0.61 1.53 -0.39
N GLY A 110 -0.54 2.04 -0.84
CA GLY A 110 -0.73 3.46 -1.09
C GLY A 110 -0.46 4.28 0.16
N SER A 111 -1.15 3.95 1.26
CA SER A 111 -1.00 4.63 2.56
C SER A 111 0.44 4.59 3.10
N GLU A 112 1.13 3.45 2.96
CA GLU A 112 2.54 3.27 3.32
C GLU A 112 3.43 4.29 2.61
N ILE A 113 3.29 4.39 1.27
CA ILE A 113 4.06 5.33 0.45
C ILE A 113 3.79 6.78 0.89
N ILE A 114 2.53 7.15 1.16
CA ILE A 114 2.20 8.51 1.62
C ILE A 114 2.89 8.81 2.96
N ILE A 115 2.87 7.86 3.90
CA ILE A 115 3.51 8.03 5.20
C ILE A 115 5.03 8.15 5.05
N LEU A 116 5.65 7.35 4.19
CA LEU A 116 7.10 7.45 3.92
C LEU A 116 7.48 8.82 3.34
N VAL A 117 6.67 9.38 2.44
CA VAL A 117 6.87 10.75 1.92
C VAL A 117 6.73 11.79 3.03
N VAL A 118 5.72 11.65 3.89
CA VAL A 118 5.52 12.54 5.04
C VAL A 118 6.70 12.47 6.02
N MET A 119 7.24 11.28 6.28
CA MET A 119 8.43 11.10 7.12
C MET A 119 9.68 11.72 6.48
N ALA A 120 9.86 11.57 5.18
CA ALA A 120 10.95 12.23 4.46
C ALA A 120 10.84 13.76 4.55
N TYR A 121 9.62 14.28 4.44
CA TYR A 121 9.31 15.70 4.60
C TYR A 121 9.55 16.19 6.04
N ASP A 122 9.15 15.42 7.05
CA ASP A 122 9.45 15.69 8.46
C ASP A 122 10.96 15.85 8.70
N ARG A 123 11.77 14.92 8.19
CA ARG A 123 13.23 15.00 8.27
C ARG A 123 13.78 16.22 7.54
N TYR A 124 13.24 16.57 6.38
CA TYR A 124 13.62 17.79 5.65
C TYR A 124 13.37 19.05 6.49
N VAL A 125 12.17 19.22 7.08
CA VAL A 125 11.85 20.40 7.90
C VAL A 125 12.72 20.46 9.16
N ALA A 126 12.98 19.31 9.79
CA ALA A 126 13.87 19.22 10.95
C ALA A 126 15.29 19.73 10.65
N ILE A 127 15.81 19.43 9.46
CA ILE A 127 17.16 19.82 9.03
C ILE A 127 17.19 21.27 8.52
N CYS A 128 16.25 21.65 7.65
CA CYS A 128 16.30 22.95 6.96
C CYS A 128 15.67 24.09 7.76
N LYS A 129 14.81 23.81 8.74
CA LYS A 129 14.08 24.80 9.55
C LYS A 129 14.02 24.42 11.04
N PRO A 130 15.16 24.15 11.72
CA PRO A 130 15.19 23.59 13.07
C PRO A 130 14.47 24.47 14.11
N LEU A 131 14.61 25.80 14.01
CA LEU A 131 13.97 26.78 14.93
C LEU A 131 12.44 26.79 14.85
N HIS A 132 11.87 26.34 13.73
CA HIS A 132 10.43 26.36 13.49
C HIS A 132 9.82 24.95 13.46
N TYR A 133 10.63 23.91 13.58
CA TYR A 133 10.20 22.52 13.45
C TYR A 133 9.06 22.15 14.41
N THR A 134 9.16 22.53 15.69
CA THR A 134 8.13 22.23 16.70
C THR A 134 6.83 23.01 16.47
N THR A 135 6.91 24.17 15.82
CA THR A 135 5.74 24.98 15.44
C THR A 135 5.06 24.44 14.19
N ILE A 136 5.84 23.93 13.23
CA ILE A 136 5.36 23.35 11.96
C ILE A 136 4.81 21.94 12.20
N MET A 137 5.64 21.02 12.73
CA MET A 137 5.27 19.62 12.97
C MET A 137 4.59 19.43 14.33
N ARG A 138 3.43 20.08 14.49
CA ARG A 138 2.56 19.87 15.65
C ARG A 138 1.80 18.56 15.55
N LEU A 139 1.40 18.00 16.70
CA LEU A 139 0.66 16.74 16.78
C LEU A 139 -0.63 16.75 15.93
N TRP A 140 -1.36 17.87 15.92
CA TRP A 140 -2.56 18.04 15.09
C TRP A 140 -2.26 17.90 13.60
N LEU A 141 -1.16 18.50 13.11
CA LEU A 141 -0.74 18.34 11.72
C LEU A 141 -0.33 16.89 11.44
N CYS A 142 0.35 16.23 12.37
CA CYS A 142 0.71 14.81 12.23
C CYS A 142 -0.54 13.93 12.07
N GLN A 143 -1.56 14.16 12.90
CA GLN A 143 -2.86 13.47 12.78
C GLN A 143 -3.54 13.75 11.44
N LEU A 144 -3.55 15.01 10.99
CA LEU A 144 -4.11 15.38 9.69
C LEU A 144 -3.38 14.66 8.55
N LEU A 145 -2.04 14.61 8.58
CA LEU A 145 -1.24 13.94 7.56
C LEU A 145 -1.48 12.43 7.51
N VAL A 146 -1.72 11.79 8.65
CA VAL A 146 -2.17 10.39 8.69
C VAL A 146 -3.55 10.26 8.05
N VAL A 147 -4.52 11.11 8.36
CA VAL A 147 -5.84 11.07 7.71
C VAL A 147 -5.72 11.24 6.19
N VAL A 148 -4.84 12.14 5.73
CA VAL A 148 -4.52 12.31 4.29
C VAL A 148 -3.91 11.02 3.71
N ALA A 149 -3.02 10.35 4.43
CA ALA A 149 -2.45 9.08 3.98
C ALA A 149 -3.52 7.99 3.79
N TRP A 150 -4.43 7.85 4.76
CA TRP A 150 -5.51 6.86 4.68
C TRP A 150 -6.50 7.18 3.57
N THR A 151 -6.94 8.44 3.46
CA THR A 151 -7.87 8.87 2.40
C THR A 151 -7.26 8.77 1.01
N GLY A 152 -5.97 9.13 0.86
CA GLY A 152 -5.22 8.97 -0.38
C GLY A 152 -5.05 7.49 -0.77
N GLY A 153 -4.72 6.62 0.19
CA GLY A 153 -4.67 5.18 -0.04
C GLY A 153 -6.02 4.59 -0.46
N ILE A 154 -7.12 5.01 0.17
CA ILE A 154 -8.48 4.58 -0.20
C ILE A 154 -8.80 5.02 -1.63
N LEU A 155 -8.55 6.30 -1.95
CA LEU A 155 -8.77 6.83 -3.28
C LEU A 155 -7.96 6.05 -4.32
N HIS A 156 -6.69 5.76 -4.04
CA HIS A 156 -5.84 4.95 -4.91
C HIS A 156 -6.44 3.57 -5.18
N ALA A 157 -6.82 2.87 -4.11
CA ALA A 157 -7.38 1.53 -4.18
C ALA A 157 -8.72 1.51 -4.92
N THR A 158 -9.59 2.49 -4.67
CA THR A 158 -10.87 2.62 -5.37
C THR A 158 -10.67 2.86 -6.86
N VAL A 159 -9.76 3.76 -7.25
CA VAL A 159 -9.43 3.97 -8.67
C VAL A 159 -8.93 2.66 -9.28
N GLN A 160 -8.03 1.95 -8.60
CA GLN A 160 -7.51 0.68 -9.10
C GLN A 160 -8.61 -0.37 -9.31
N VAL A 161 -9.52 -0.50 -8.34
CA VAL A 161 -10.66 -1.44 -8.43
C VAL A 161 -11.62 -1.04 -9.54
N LEU A 162 -12.00 0.24 -9.64
CA LEU A 162 -12.91 0.73 -10.69
C LEU A 162 -12.35 0.45 -12.09
N LEU A 163 -11.07 0.76 -12.29
CA LEU A 163 -10.37 0.46 -13.54
C LEU A 163 -10.29 -1.03 -13.85
N THR A 164 -10.39 -1.89 -12.82
CA THR A 164 -10.33 -3.34 -12.97
C THR A 164 -11.70 -3.97 -13.22
N VAL A 165 -12.75 -3.52 -12.53
CA VAL A 165 -14.09 -4.09 -12.66
C VAL A 165 -14.68 -3.85 -14.05
N ASP A 166 -14.26 -2.77 -14.72
CA ASP A 166 -14.70 -2.42 -16.08
C ASP A 166 -13.96 -3.22 -17.17
N LEU A 167 -12.99 -4.08 -16.82
CA LEU A 167 -12.23 -4.85 -17.80
C LEU A 167 -13.04 -6.04 -18.36
N PRO A 168 -13.11 -6.20 -19.69
CA PRO A 168 -13.68 -7.39 -20.29
C PRO A 168 -12.69 -8.56 -20.18
N PHE A 169 -12.94 -9.45 -19.22
CA PHE A 169 -12.16 -10.68 -19.06
C PHE A 169 -12.67 -11.77 -20.01
N CYS A 170 -11.83 -12.24 -20.92
CA CYS A 170 -12.15 -13.41 -21.77
C CYS A 170 -10.93 -14.27 -22.12
N GLY A 171 -9.78 -14.02 -21.47
CA GLY A 171 -8.66 -14.96 -21.46
C GLY A 171 -8.92 -16.18 -20.56
N PRO A 172 -8.00 -17.17 -20.55
CA PRO A 172 -8.04 -18.23 -19.55
C PRO A 172 -8.02 -17.61 -18.15
N ASN A 173 -8.78 -18.18 -17.21
CA ASN A 173 -8.89 -17.69 -15.83
C ASN A 173 -7.60 -17.95 -15.01
N VAL A 174 -6.43 -17.79 -15.62
CA VAL A 174 -5.14 -18.20 -15.07
C VAL A 174 -4.27 -16.97 -14.84
N ILE A 175 -3.98 -16.68 -13.58
CA ILE A 175 -3.10 -15.61 -13.15
C ILE A 175 -1.72 -16.21 -12.86
N ASP A 176 -0.69 -15.77 -13.59
CA ASP A 176 0.70 -16.24 -13.41
C ASP A 176 1.41 -15.56 -12.21
N HIS A 177 0.64 -15.10 -11.24
CA HIS A 177 1.13 -14.46 -10.01
C HIS A 177 0.55 -15.18 -8.79
N PHE A 178 1.21 -15.02 -7.65
CA PHE A 178 0.77 -15.56 -6.35
C PHE A 178 -0.33 -14.71 -5.69
N MET A 179 -0.64 -13.54 -6.26
CA MET A 179 -1.64 -12.62 -5.77
C MET A 179 -2.44 -11.99 -6.91
N CYS A 180 -3.65 -11.57 -6.59
CA CYS A 180 -4.43 -10.73 -7.48
C CYS A 180 -3.81 -9.33 -7.50
N ASP A 181 -3.21 -8.96 -8.62
CA ASP A 181 -2.65 -7.63 -8.86
C ASP A 181 -3.15 -7.08 -10.19
N PHE A 182 -3.18 -5.75 -10.30
CA PHE A 182 -3.71 -5.03 -11.43
C PHE A 182 -3.05 -5.43 -12.76
N PHE A 183 -1.72 -5.46 -12.80
CA PHE A 183 -0.99 -5.82 -14.02
C PHE A 183 -1.23 -7.27 -14.45
N SER A 184 -1.48 -8.16 -13.48
CA SER A 184 -1.86 -9.53 -13.79
C SER A 184 -3.24 -9.58 -14.44
N LEU A 185 -4.21 -8.82 -13.92
CA LEU A 185 -5.56 -8.75 -14.48
C LEU A 185 -5.59 -8.10 -15.87
N LEU A 186 -4.74 -7.09 -16.14
CA LEU A 186 -4.61 -6.50 -17.47
C LEU A 186 -4.18 -7.51 -18.54
N LYS A 187 -3.37 -8.51 -18.19
CA LYS A 187 -2.95 -9.58 -19.13
C LYS A 187 -4.08 -10.55 -19.49
N LEU A 188 -5.11 -10.65 -18.65
CA LEU A 188 -6.27 -11.53 -18.87
C LEU A 188 -7.41 -10.84 -19.63
N ALA A 189 -7.34 -9.51 -19.77
CA ALA A 189 -8.35 -8.73 -20.48
C ALA A 189 -8.26 -8.93 -22.00
N CYS A 190 -9.40 -8.85 -22.69
CA CYS A 190 -9.49 -8.99 -24.14
C CYS A 190 -9.29 -7.70 -24.93
N SER A 191 -9.24 -6.57 -24.23
CA SER A 191 -9.01 -5.25 -24.81
C SER A 191 -7.52 -4.91 -24.81
N ASP A 192 -7.10 -4.00 -25.70
CA ASP A 192 -5.81 -3.34 -25.56
C ASP A 192 -5.76 -2.61 -24.21
N THR A 193 -4.93 -3.11 -23.29
CA THR A 193 -4.75 -2.60 -21.94
C THR A 193 -3.56 -1.63 -21.83
N TYR A 194 -2.87 -1.33 -22.92
CA TYR A 194 -1.67 -0.48 -22.90
C TYR A 194 -1.94 0.92 -22.32
N LYS A 195 -3.01 1.58 -22.79
CA LYS A 195 -3.41 2.91 -22.27
C LYS A 195 -3.77 2.86 -20.79
N LEU A 196 -4.45 1.80 -20.38
CA LEU A 196 -4.87 1.62 -19.00
C LEU A 196 -3.67 1.36 -18.06
N GLY A 197 -2.70 0.56 -18.52
CA GLY A 197 -1.44 0.36 -17.82
C GLY A 197 -0.64 1.65 -17.65
N ILE A 198 -0.61 2.51 -18.68
CA ILE A 198 0.00 3.85 -18.58
C ILE A 198 -0.74 4.73 -17.58
N VAL A 199 -2.08 4.77 -17.63
CA VAL A 199 -2.90 5.56 -16.72
C VAL A 199 -2.65 5.15 -15.27
N VAL A 200 -2.56 3.85 -14.99
CA VAL A 200 -2.29 3.37 -13.64
C VAL A 200 -0.86 3.65 -13.19
N ALA A 201 0.14 3.42 -14.05
CA ALA A 201 1.52 3.77 -13.72
C ALA A 201 1.67 5.28 -13.44
N ALA A 202 1.00 6.11 -14.24
CA ALA A 202 0.93 7.55 -14.04
C ALA A 202 0.12 7.95 -12.79
N ASN A 203 -0.95 7.22 -12.45
CA ASN A 203 -1.73 7.45 -11.22
C ASN A 203 -0.90 7.16 -9.97
N SER A 204 -0.23 6.00 -9.94
CA SER A 204 0.67 5.64 -8.83
C SER A 204 1.81 6.64 -8.67
N GLY A 205 2.47 7.05 -9.76
CA GLY A 205 3.52 8.07 -9.71
C GLY A 205 3.01 9.48 -9.42
N GLY A 206 1.84 9.83 -9.96
CA GLY A 206 1.20 11.13 -9.82
C GLY A 206 0.72 11.39 -8.39
N MET A 207 0.22 10.37 -7.69
CA MET A 207 -0.12 10.50 -6.27
C MET A 207 1.09 10.92 -5.44
N CYS A 208 2.26 10.29 -5.62
CA CYS A 208 3.47 10.64 -4.89
C CYS A 208 3.84 12.12 -5.09
N LEU A 209 3.71 12.63 -6.32
CA LEU A 209 3.97 14.04 -6.64
C LEU A 209 2.92 14.96 -6.02
N LEU A 210 1.63 14.65 -6.16
CA LEU A 210 0.54 15.45 -5.59
C LEU A 210 0.66 15.58 -4.08
N ILE A 211 1.04 14.50 -3.38
CA ILE A 211 1.26 14.53 -1.93
C ILE A 211 2.45 15.43 -1.58
N PHE A 212 3.55 15.36 -2.33
CA PHE A 212 4.70 16.23 -2.11
C PHE A 212 4.33 17.71 -2.33
N PHE A 213 3.55 18.00 -3.37
CA PHE A 213 3.03 19.34 -3.64
C PHE A 213 2.02 19.81 -2.59
N HIS A 214 1.13 18.93 -2.11
CA HIS A 214 0.18 19.29 -1.05
C HIS A 214 0.87 19.52 0.29
N ALA A 215 1.86 18.70 0.64
CA ALA A 215 2.65 18.88 1.87
C ALA A 215 3.43 20.21 1.85
N THR A 216 4.01 20.56 0.70
CA THR A 216 4.71 21.85 0.51
C THR A 216 3.75 23.04 0.44
N HIS A 217 2.57 22.89 -0.17
CA HIS A 217 1.53 23.92 -0.21
C HIS A 217 0.96 24.17 1.19
N LEU A 218 0.68 23.12 1.98
CA LEU A 218 0.20 23.25 3.37
C LEU A 218 1.17 24.08 4.23
N LEU A 219 2.48 23.94 4.00
CA LEU A 219 3.51 24.76 4.64
C LEU A 219 3.42 26.23 4.22
N HIS A 220 3.16 26.48 2.93
CA HIS A 220 3.09 27.84 2.39
C HIS A 220 1.76 28.55 2.76
N SER A 221 0.67 27.81 2.89
CA SER A 221 -0.66 28.33 3.24
C SER A 221 -0.87 28.59 4.74
N HIS A 222 0.04 28.11 5.60
CA HIS A 222 0.08 28.48 7.03
C HIS A 222 1.33 29.32 7.37
N PRO A 223 1.41 30.59 6.94
CA PRO A 223 2.49 31.49 7.31
C PRO A 223 2.15 32.17 8.66
N GLU A 224 2.02 31.42 9.75
CA GLU A 224 2.05 32.06 11.09
C GLU A 224 3.48 32.20 11.61
N LEU A 225 4.41 32.61 10.74
CA LEU A 225 5.73 33.07 11.13
C LEU A 225 6.07 34.31 10.30
N PRO A 226 6.16 35.49 10.92
CA PRO A 226 6.60 36.68 10.21
C PRO A 226 8.01 36.43 9.67
N GLU A 227 8.27 36.85 8.43
CA GLU A 227 9.62 36.91 7.90
C GLU A 227 10.47 37.77 8.83
N ILE A 228 11.25 37.12 9.71
CA ILE A 228 12.28 37.82 10.48
C ILE A 228 13.41 38.10 9.47
N PRO A 229 13.74 39.37 9.21
CA PRO A 229 14.75 39.72 8.23
C PRO A 229 16.11 39.23 8.73
N TRP A 230 16.79 38.45 7.90
CA TRP A 230 18.16 38.01 8.13
C TRP A 230 19.07 39.24 8.33
N ARG A 231 19.54 39.44 9.55
CA ARG A 231 20.68 40.31 9.87
C ARG A 231 21.64 39.55 10.77
#